data_AF-A0A9D4LQX9-F1
#
_entry.id   AF-A0A9D4LQX9-F1
#
_cell.length_a   1.000
_cell.length_b   1.000
_cell.length_c   1.000
_cell.angle_alpha   90.00
_cell.angle_beta   90.00
_cell.angle_gamma   90.00
#
_symmetry.space_group_name_H-M   'P 1'
#
loop_
_entity.id
_entity.type
_entity.pdbx_description
1 polymer ?
#
loop_
_entity_poly.entity_id
_entity_poly.type
_entity_poly.pdbx_seq_one_letter_code
_entity_poly.pdbx_strand_id
1 'polypeptide(L)'
;MIREVTTNDRIKFSTRIATLPSFDGKNFEEWKLEAVCMMMTGLYSDYAVSQAIMNSLKGDTRRILLTIKPSESADHLSQQRNLSLK
;
A
#
# COMPACT_ATOMS: atom_id res chain seq x y z
N MET A 1 -29.07 18.69 -30.94
CA MET A 1 -27.86 19.38 -30.47
C MET A 1 -27.41 18.69 -29.18
N ILE A 2 -26.44 17.79 -29.28
CA ILE A 2 -25.91 17.05 -28.12
C ILE A 2 -24.81 17.92 -27.53
N ARG A 3 -24.93 18.30 -26.25
CA ARG A 3 -23.88 19.05 -25.55
C ARG A 3 -22.80 18.08 -25.13
N GLU A 4 -21.58 18.26 -25.64
CA GLU A 4 -20.39 17.57 -25.15
C GLU A 4 -20.17 17.95 -23.68
N VAL A 5 -20.31 16.97 -22.79
CA VAL A 5 -19.91 17.11 -21.40
C VAL A 5 -18.39 17.03 -21.37
N THR A 6 -17.74 18.19 -21.32
CA THR A 6 -16.30 18.29 -21.07
C THR A 6 -16.06 18.07 -19.57
N THR A 7 -15.92 16.82 -19.15
CA THR A 7 -15.47 16.46 -17.80
C THR A 7 -13.98 16.77 -17.67
N ASN A 8 -13.67 18.05 -17.43
CA ASN A 8 -12.35 18.50 -17.01
C ASN A 8 -12.29 18.66 -15.48
N ASP A 9 -12.94 17.74 -14.76
CA ASP A 9 -12.79 17.63 -13.31
C ASP A 9 -11.42 17.03 -13.01
N ARG A 10 -10.42 17.90 -12.92
CA ARG A 10 -9.13 17.53 -12.33
C ARG A 10 -9.40 17.04 -10.92
N ILE A 11 -9.28 15.72 -10.71
CA ILE A 11 -9.36 15.10 -9.40
C ILE A 11 -8.33 15.81 -8.52
N LYS A 12 -8.81 16.64 -7.58
CA LYS A 12 -7.96 17.30 -6.59
C LYS A 12 -7.76 16.35 -5.44
N PHE A 13 -6.57 15.76 -5.37
CA PHE A 13 -6.17 14.95 -4.23
C PHE A 13 -6.11 15.81 -2.95
N SER A 14 -6.43 15.17 -1.84
CA SER A 14 -6.30 15.75 -0.50
C SER A 14 -4.86 16.17 -0.24
N THR A 15 -4.68 17.33 0.40
CA THR A 15 -3.38 17.78 0.92
C THR A 15 -3.05 17.16 2.28
N ARG A 16 -4.00 16.44 2.90
CA ARG A 16 -3.75 15.70 4.14
C ARG A 16 -2.87 14.49 3.86
N ILE A 17 -2.03 14.16 4.84
CA ILE A 17 -1.17 12.97 4.76
C ILE A 17 -2.06 11.73 4.90
N ALA A 18 -1.94 10.79 3.95
CA ALA A 18 -2.55 9.48 4.04
C ALA A 18 -1.89 8.68 5.18
N THR A 19 -2.69 8.12 6.09
CA THR A 19 -2.19 7.39 7.27
C THR A 19 -3.02 6.15 7.54
N LEU A 20 -2.36 5.01 7.75
CA LEU A 20 -2.97 3.77 8.21
C LEU A 20 -2.50 3.44 9.65
N PRO A 21 -3.34 2.77 10.46
CA PRO A 21 -2.94 2.29 11.77
C PRO A 21 -1.79 1.31 11.64
N SER A 22 -0.92 1.27 12.66
CA SER A 22 0.23 0.37 12.64
C SER A 22 -0.21 -1.09 12.61
N PHE A 23 0.34 -1.87 11.69
CA PHE A 23 0.09 -3.31 11.62
C PHE A 23 0.88 -4.04 12.71
N ASP A 24 0.17 -4.81 13.55
CA ASP A 24 0.74 -5.54 14.69
C ASP A 24 0.89 -7.05 14.46
N GLY A 25 0.50 -7.53 13.27
CA GLY A 25 0.54 -8.95 12.91
C GLY A 25 -0.70 -9.76 13.29
N LYS A 26 -1.62 -9.23 14.10
CA LYS A 26 -2.79 -9.96 14.61
C LYS A 26 -4.09 -9.59 13.89
N ASN A 27 -4.19 -8.36 13.40
CA ASN A 27 -5.40 -7.78 12.82
C ASN A 27 -5.31 -7.57 11.30
N PHE A 28 -4.78 -8.57 10.56
CA PHE A 28 -4.49 -8.42 9.13
C PHE A 28 -5.71 -8.05 8.28
N GLU A 29 -6.85 -8.71 8.48
CA GLU A 29 -8.04 -8.46 7.68
C GLU A 29 -8.62 -7.05 7.91
N GLU A 30 -8.59 -6.55 9.16
CA GLU A 30 -9.04 -5.21 9.50
C GLU A 30 -8.10 -4.15 8.90
N TRP A 31 -6.79 -4.32 9.09
CA TRP A 31 -5.78 -3.43 8.51
C TRP A 31 -5.85 -3.40 6.97
N LYS A 32 -6.04 -4.56 6.34
CA LYS A 32 -6.21 -4.69 4.89
C LYS A 32 -7.47 -3.98 4.41
N LEU A 33 -8.58 -4.14 5.13
CA LEU A 33 -9.84 -3.47 4.80
C LEU A 33 -9.65 -1.95 4.81
N GLU A 34 -8.98 -1.40 5.83
CA GLU A 34 -8.69 0.04 5.87
C GLU A 34 -7.83 0.52 4.69
N ALA A 35 -6.79 -0.24 4.33
CA ALA A 35 -5.96 0.06 3.17
C ALA A 35 -6.79 0.07 1.86
N VAL A 36 -7.68 -0.90 1.68
CA VAL A 36 -8.58 -0.98 0.52
C VAL A 36 -9.56 0.18 0.50
N CYS A 37 -10.19 0.51 1.62
CA CYS A 37 -11.08 1.65 1.73
C CYS A 37 -10.36 2.95 1.33
N MET A 38 -9.13 3.15 1.80
CA MET A 38 -8.32 4.32 1.44
C MET A 38 -8.07 4.41 -0.07
N MET A 39 -7.71 3.31 -0.72
CA MET A 39 -7.55 3.25 -2.19
C MET A 39 -8.84 3.58 -2.93
N MET A 40 -9.98 3.03 -2.47
CA MET A 40 -11.27 3.21 -3.14
C MET A 40 -11.84 4.62 -2.98
N THR A 41 -11.43 5.38 -1.96
CA THR A 41 -11.95 6.75 -1.78
C THR A 41 -11.56 7.70 -2.91
N GLY A 42 -10.50 7.42 -3.67
CA GLY A 42 -9.98 8.32 -4.70
C GLY A 42 -9.48 9.67 -4.17
N LEU A 43 -9.43 9.85 -2.85
CA LEU A 43 -9.02 11.10 -2.19
C LEU A 43 -7.51 11.30 -2.19
N TYR A 44 -6.76 10.21 -2.32
CA TYR A 44 -5.30 10.20 -2.28
C TYR A 44 -4.75 9.61 -3.57
N SER A 45 -3.55 10.05 -3.95
CA SER A 45 -2.83 9.42 -5.07
C SER A 45 -2.33 8.04 -4.67
N ASP A 46 -2.17 7.15 -5.65
CA ASP A 46 -1.62 5.80 -5.43
C ASP A 46 -0.26 5.84 -4.70
N TYR A 47 0.56 6.85 -5.02
CA TYR A 47 1.83 7.08 -4.32
C TYR A 47 1.62 7.39 -2.83
N ALA A 48 0.69 8.28 -2.48
CA ALA A 48 0.41 8.63 -1.10
C ALA A 48 -0.13 7.42 -0.30
N VAL A 49 -1.01 6.63 -0.91
CA VAL A 49 -1.53 5.40 -0.30
C VAL A 49 -0.41 4.36 -0.11
N SER A 50 0.46 4.20 -1.10
CA SER A 50 1.62 3.31 -1.01
C SER A 50 2.53 3.71 0.16
N GLN A 51 2.81 5.00 0.33
CA GLN A 51 3.59 5.49 1.47
C GLN A 51 2.89 5.22 2.81
N ALA A 52 1.57 5.40 2.89
CA ALA A 52 0.78 5.12 4.09
C ALA A 52 0.88 3.63 4.49
N ILE A 53 0.75 2.73 3.53
CA ILE A 53 0.93 1.28 3.73
C ILE A 53 2.34 1.00 4.27
N MET A 54 3.38 1.52 3.60
CA MET A 54 4.78 1.29 4.00
C MET A 54 5.13 1.82 5.39
N ASN A 55 4.52 2.93 5.80
CA ASN A 55 4.73 3.54 7.11
C ASN A 55 3.93 2.83 8.23
N SER A 56 2.83 2.17 7.88
CA SER A 56 2.02 1.42 8.83
C SER A 56 2.66 0.08 9.22
N LEU A 57 3.49 -0.49 8.36
CA LEU A 57 4.23 -1.72 8.63
C LEU A 57 5.42 -1.44 9.54
N LYS A 58 5.72 -2.37 10.45
CA LYS A 58 6.87 -2.29 11.36
C LYS A 58 7.73 -3.56 11.29
N GLY A 59 8.94 -3.47 11.82
CA GLY A 59 9.84 -4.61 12.01
C GLY A 59 10.11 -5.41 10.74
N ASP A 60 10.04 -6.74 10.87
CA ASP A 60 10.36 -7.69 9.80
C ASP A 60 9.35 -7.61 8.64
N THR A 61 8.08 -7.31 8.88
CA THR A 61 7.08 -7.19 7.81
C THR A 61 7.41 -6.03 6.87
N ARG A 62 7.81 -4.88 7.42
CA ARG A 62 8.27 -3.73 6.61
C ARG A 62 9.55 -4.06 5.87
N ARG A 63 10.51 -4.73 6.54
CA ARG A 63 11.79 -5.12 5.94
C ARG A 63 11.57 -6.06 4.76
N ILE A 64 10.75 -7.10 4.93
CA ILE A 64 10.42 -8.08 3.89
C ILE A 64 9.79 -7.37 2.69
N LEU A 65 8.75 -6.55 2.90
CA LEU A 65 8.09 -5.82 1.81
C LEU A 65 9.00 -4.83 1.07
N LEU A 66 9.99 -4.23 1.75
CA LEU A 66 11.01 -3.39 1.11
C LEU A 66 12.05 -4.18 0.32
N THR A 67 12.31 -5.43 0.71
CA THR A 67 13.30 -6.30 0.03
C THR A 67 12.71 -7.14 -1.09
N ILE A 68 11.39 -7.33 -1.13
CA ILE A 68 10.71 -8.02 -2.24
C ILE A 68 10.79 -7.12 -3.46
N LYS A 69 11.68 -7.46 -4.41
CA LYS A 69 11.56 -6.92 -5.76
C LYS A 69 10.23 -7.44 -6.36
N PRO A 70 9.43 -6.59 -7.03
CA PRO A 70 8.17 -7.03 -7.65
C PRO A 70 8.31 -8.23 -8.62
N SER A 71 9.53 -8.50 -9.07
CA SER A 71 9.90 -9.62 -9.96
C SER A 71 10.31 -10.91 -9.23
N GLU A 72 10.49 -10.91 -7.91
CA GLU A 72 10.90 -12.09 -7.15
C GLU A 72 9.65 -12.83 -6.64
N SER A 73 9.48 -14.07 -7.10
CA SER A 73 8.39 -14.94 -6.65
C SER A 73 8.52 -15.28 -5.16
N ALA A 74 7.40 -15.62 -4.51
CA ALA A 74 7.37 -15.99 -3.09
C ALA A 74 8.35 -17.13 -2.72
N ASP A 75 8.70 -17.99 -3.68
CA ASP A 75 9.68 -19.07 -3.53
C ASP A 75 11.11 -18.54 -3.34
N HIS A 76 11.48 -17.43 -3.98
CA HIS A 76 12.81 -16.82 -3.85
C HIS A 76 13.07 -16.28 -2.43
N LEU A 77 12.03 -15.72 -1.80
CA LEU A 77 12.09 -15.17 -0.45
C LEU A 77 12.25 -16.26 0.62
N SER A 78 11.61 -17.40 0.39
CA SER A 78 11.69 -18.58 1.27
C SER A 78 13.10 -19.17 1.29
N GLN A 79 13.83 -19.08 0.17
CA GLN A 79 15.20 -19.57 0.05
C GLN A 79 16.24 -18.62 0.69
N GLN A 80 16.08 -17.31 0.56
CA GLN A 80 16.98 -16.33 1.21
C GLN A 80 16.99 -16.46 2.74
N ARG A 81 15.84 -16.74 3.35
CA ARG A 81 15.72 -16.91 4.81
C ARG A 81 16.52 -18.12 5.33
N ASN A 82 16.64 -19.19 4.55
CA ASN A 82 17.43 -20.38 4.91
C ASN A 82 18.94 -20.19 4.74
N LEU A 83 19.38 -19.19 3.97
CA LEU A 83 20.79 -18.86 3.79
C LEU A 83 21.32 -17.94 4.89
N SER A 84 20.46 -17.13 5.51
CA SER A 84 20.85 -16.20 6.59
C SER A 84 20.88 -16.82 7.99
N LEU A 85 20.49 -18.08 8.15
CA LEU A 85 20.43 -18.81 9.43
C LEU A 85 21.51 -19.91 9.56
N LYS A 86 22.49 -19.93 8.64
CA LYS A 86 23.75 -20.68 8.78
C LYS A 86 24.86 -19.75 9.20
#